data_AF-A0A955BSH8-F1
#
_entry.id   AF-A0A955BSH8-F1
#
_cell.length_a   1.000
_cell.length_b   1.000
_cell.length_c   1.000
_cell.angle_alpha   90.00
_cell.angle_beta   90.00
_cell.angle_gamma   90.00
#
_symmetry.space_group_name_H-M   'P 1'
#
loop_
_entity.id
_entity.type
_entity.pdbx_description
1 polymer ?
#
loop_
_entity_poly.entity_id
_entity_poly.type
_entity_poly.pdbx_seq_one_letter_code
_entity_poly.pdbx_strand_id
1 'polypeptide(L)'
;MTVTDRSPTRDKLLALDARLAAYAAASGAAVVAASTAEHADAAIVANTIEQPFGINGEVNIDFNGDGQIDFQVDHDRVDIPGSTLDYLQIDKNDVNGASNPLDFDPLPGFTSTTFPPNATTANNADNAKYVIPSATATDYPAALSFGTPIGPASNLNWQETASYNSTGNAIRANRLIDEDAGQIDQVLGGLTTIAPTNGPNFIGLGGEVRYLGLQMDLNGTGALNYGWVGIRIDNEADATGAVVGYGYETTPGTPIGAGVVPEPSTLIAAAFGVGVLACGRLFGRRKATRR
;
A
#
# COMPACT_ATOMS: atom_id res chain seq x y z
N MET A 1 26.35 -70.02 -29.83
CA MET A 1 25.12 -69.35 -30.30
C MET A 1 24.47 -68.72 -29.08
N THR A 2 24.79 -67.45 -28.80
CA THR A 2 24.41 -66.78 -27.55
C THR A 2 23.22 -65.89 -27.86
N VAL A 3 22.03 -66.31 -27.43
CA VAL A 3 20.79 -65.56 -27.61
C VAL A 3 20.71 -64.54 -26.48
N THR A 4 20.94 -63.27 -26.81
CA THR A 4 20.73 -62.14 -25.89
C THR A 4 19.23 -61.85 -25.83
N ASP A 5 18.59 -62.35 -24.77
CA ASP A 5 17.22 -62.02 -24.40
C ASP A 5 17.14 -60.53 -24.00
N ARG A 6 16.63 -59.70 -24.90
CA ARG A 6 16.23 -58.32 -24.58
C ARG A 6 14.76 -58.36 -24.18
N SER A 7 14.52 -58.44 -22.87
CA SER A 7 13.17 -58.39 -22.32
C SER A 7 12.51 -57.03 -22.68
N PRO A 8 11.32 -57.01 -23.30
CA PRO A 8 10.63 -55.80 -23.78
C PRO A 8 10.24 -54.80 -22.68
N THR A 9 10.40 -55.17 -21.40
CA THR A 9 10.14 -54.33 -20.22
C THR A 9 11.22 -53.27 -20.00
N ARG A 10 12.47 -53.55 -20.39
CA ARG A 10 13.61 -52.66 -20.13
C ARG A 10 13.65 -51.46 -21.07
N ASP A 11 13.24 -51.67 -22.32
CA ASP A 11 13.17 -50.62 -23.33
C ASP A 11 12.03 -49.63 -23.04
N LYS A 12 10.93 -50.08 -22.42
CA LYS A 12 9.82 -49.21 -21.98
C LYS A 12 10.20 -48.31 -20.81
N LEU A 13 11.00 -48.82 -19.86
CA LEU A 13 11.49 -48.02 -18.73
C LEU A 13 12.47 -46.94 -19.19
N LEU A 14 13.40 -47.28 -20.09
CA LEU A 14 14.33 -46.31 -20.68
C LEU A 14 13.60 -45.22 -21.49
N ALA A 15 12.52 -45.56 -22.19
CA ALA A 15 11.70 -44.59 -22.90
C ALA A 15 10.91 -43.66 -21.96
N LEU A 16 10.51 -44.15 -20.78
CA LEU A 16 9.84 -43.36 -19.76
C LEU A 16 10.81 -42.36 -19.10
N ASP A 17 12.01 -42.82 -18.75
CA ASP A 17 13.07 -42.00 -18.17
C ASP A 17 13.53 -40.89 -19.12
N ALA A 18 13.65 -41.19 -20.42
CA ALA A 18 13.99 -40.21 -21.44
C ALA A 18 12.91 -39.13 -21.61
N ARG A 19 11.62 -39.51 -21.51
CA ARG A 19 10.50 -38.55 -21.54
C ARG A 19 10.47 -37.69 -20.29
N LEU A 20 10.69 -38.28 -19.12
CA LEU A 20 10.72 -37.56 -17.84
C LEU A 20 11.89 -36.57 -17.81
N ALA A 21 13.06 -36.96 -18.30
CA ALA A 21 14.22 -36.09 -18.45
C ALA A 21 13.96 -34.95 -19.45
N ALA A 22 13.27 -35.22 -20.57
CA ALA A 22 12.89 -34.19 -21.54
C ALA A 22 11.88 -33.19 -20.96
N TYR A 23 10.92 -33.65 -20.16
CA TYR A 23 9.99 -32.76 -19.43
C TYR A 23 10.72 -31.88 -18.42
N ALA A 24 11.64 -32.45 -17.63
CA ALA A 24 12.43 -31.70 -16.66
C ALA A 24 13.36 -30.65 -17.33
N ALA A 25 13.95 -30.99 -18.49
CA ALA A 25 14.77 -30.07 -19.25
C ALA A 25 13.95 -28.95 -19.91
N ALA A 26 12.76 -29.26 -20.43
CA ALA A 26 11.85 -28.26 -21.01
C ALA A 26 11.32 -27.29 -19.95
N SER A 27 10.95 -27.78 -18.77
CA SER A 27 10.56 -26.93 -17.64
C SER A 27 11.73 -26.07 -17.15
N GLY A 28 12.94 -26.64 -17.07
CA GLY A 28 14.14 -25.89 -16.65
C GLY A 28 14.53 -24.79 -17.64
N ALA A 29 14.44 -25.05 -18.95
CA ALA A 29 14.77 -24.07 -19.98
C ALA A 29 13.75 -22.93 -20.05
N ALA A 30 12.46 -23.20 -19.83
CA ALA A 30 11.44 -22.16 -19.73
C ALA A 30 11.66 -21.24 -18.52
N VAL A 31 12.04 -21.80 -17.37
CA VAL A 31 12.36 -21.04 -16.15
C VAL A 31 13.63 -20.20 -16.34
N VAL A 32 14.67 -20.75 -16.97
CA VAL A 32 15.93 -19.99 -17.19
C VAL A 32 15.73 -18.85 -18.19
N ALA A 33 14.98 -19.08 -19.28
CA ALA A 33 14.68 -18.03 -20.26
C ALA A 33 13.82 -16.91 -19.67
N ALA A 34 12.94 -17.21 -18.72
CA ALA A 34 12.20 -16.21 -17.94
C ALA A 34 13.11 -15.45 -16.96
N SER A 35 14.10 -16.11 -16.35
CA SER A 35 15.01 -15.52 -15.35
C SER A 35 16.13 -14.62 -15.92
N THR A 36 16.32 -14.58 -17.24
CA THR A 36 17.36 -13.75 -17.89
C THR A 36 16.84 -12.42 -18.42
N ALA A 37 15.55 -12.12 -18.24
CA ALA A 37 15.08 -10.76 -18.43
C ALA A 37 15.49 -9.95 -17.21
N GLU A 38 16.31 -8.91 -17.40
CA GLU A 38 16.57 -7.88 -16.39
C GLU A 38 15.31 -7.02 -16.16
N HIS A 39 14.20 -7.66 -15.76
CA HIS A 39 13.13 -6.98 -15.06
C HIS A 39 13.54 -6.97 -13.59
N ALA A 40 13.76 -5.79 -13.02
CA ALA A 40 13.47 -5.62 -11.61
C ALA A 40 11.99 -6.00 -11.47
N ASP A 41 11.74 -7.26 -11.09
CA ASP A 41 10.38 -7.77 -10.97
C ASP A 41 9.69 -6.90 -9.92
N ALA A 42 8.69 -6.16 -10.39
CA ALA A 42 7.78 -5.41 -9.56
C ALA A 42 7.24 -6.31 -8.45
N ALA A 43 7.78 -6.17 -7.24
CA ALA A 43 7.34 -6.93 -6.09
C ALA A 43 6.34 -6.05 -5.34
N ILE A 44 5.08 -6.47 -5.33
CA ILE A 44 4.09 -5.84 -4.45
C ILE A 44 4.31 -6.43 -3.05
N VAL A 45 4.48 -5.56 -2.06
CA VAL A 45 4.48 -5.95 -0.65
C VAL A 45 3.15 -5.51 -0.05
N ALA A 46 2.47 -6.42 0.63
CA ALA A 46 1.15 -6.14 1.20
C ALA A 46 0.97 -6.79 2.56
N ASN A 47 0.24 -6.09 3.42
CA ASN A 47 -0.34 -6.59 4.65
C ASN A 47 -1.86 -6.67 4.46
N THR A 48 -2.44 -7.86 4.57
CA THR A 48 -3.89 -8.09 4.43
C THR A 48 -4.55 -8.44 5.75
N ILE A 49 -3.89 -8.13 6.87
CA ILE A 49 -4.47 -8.31 8.20
C ILE A 49 -5.46 -7.17 8.42
N GLU A 50 -6.71 -7.53 8.68
CA GLU A 50 -7.74 -6.55 9.03
C GLU A 50 -7.46 -5.94 10.41
N GLN A 51 -7.47 -4.61 10.46
CA GLN A 51 -7.21 -3.80 11.65
C GLN A 51 -8.43 -2.90 11.87
N PRO A 52 -9.28 -3.19 12.88
CA PRO A 52 -10.44 -2.37 13.16
C PRO A 52 -10.05 -1.03 13.78
N PHE A 53 -10.79 0.02 13.43
CA PHE A 53 -10.78 1.31 14.14
C PHE A 53 -12.18 1.59 14.67
N GLY A 54 -12.24 1.94 15.95
CA GLY A 54 -13.45 2.42 16.62
C GLY A 54 -13.41 3.92 16.83
N ILE A 55 -14.33 4.42 17.64
CA ILE A 55 -14.33 5.81 18.09
C ILE A 55 -13.00 6.13 18.80
N ASN A 56 -12.34 7.22 18.40
CA ASN A 56 -11.04 7.66 18.93
C ASN A 56 -9.95 6.58 18.76
N GLY A 57 -10.01 5.84 17.66
CA GLY A 57 -9.14 4.72 17.35
C GLY A 57 -8.27 5.00 16.14
N GLU A 58 -7.03 4.52 16.20
CA GLU A 58 -6.04 4.69 15.14
C GLU A 58 -5.57 3.35 14.56
N VAL A 59 -5.16 3.37 13.29
CA VAL A 59 -4.46 2.27 12.62
C VAL A 59 -3.17 2.78 11.99
N ASN A 60 -2.06 2.27 12.50
CA ASN A 60 -0.72 2.59 12.02
C ASN A 60 -0.34 1.73 10.81
N ILE A 61 0.12 2.39 9.74
CA ILE A 61 0.51 1.77 8.47
C ILE A 61 2.01 1.95 8.30
N ASP A 62 2.73 0.82 8.38
CA ASP A 62 4.15 0.69 8.02
C ASP A 62 4.21 -0.17 6.75
N PHE A 63 4.45 0.47 5.60
CA PHE A 63 4.45 -0.20 4.30
C PHE A 63 5.65 -1.12 4.15
N ASN A 64 6.84 -0.67 4.57
CA ASN A 64 8.10 -1.34 4.28
C ASN A 64 8.59 -2.25 5.42
N GLY A 65 7.91 -2.23 6.58
CA GLY A 65 8.21 -3.04 7.74
C GLY A 65 9.47 -2.61 8.50
N ASP A 66 9.91 -1.35 8.37
CA ASP A 66 11.12 -0.84 9.01
C ASP A 66 10.89 -0.39 10.47
N GLY A 67 9.64 -0.44 10.94
CA GLY A 67 9.25 -0.03 12.29
C GLY A 67 8.94 1.46 12.42
N GLN A 68 9.05 2.23 11.32
CA GLN A 68 8.54 3.58 11.20
C GLN A 68 7.14 3.54 10.61
N ILE A 69 6.22 4.28 11.21
CA ILE A 69 4.88 4.43 10.65
C ILE A 69 4.97 5.38 9.45
N ASP A 70 4.42 5.01 8.30
CA ASP A 70 4.38 5.87 7.12
C ASP A 70 3.12 6.75 7.12
N PHE A 71 1.99 6.13 7.45
CA PHE A 71 0.67 6.76 7.51
C PHE A 71 -0.12 6.24 8.71
N GLN A 72 -1.11 7.01 9.14
CA GLN A 72 -2.06 6.61 10.17
C GLN A 72 -3.47 6.88 9.66
N VAL A 73 -4.36 5.89 9.75
CA VAL A 73 -5.80 6.15 9.64
C VAL A 73 -6.29 6.43 11.04
N ASP A 74 -6.80 7.64 11.27
CA ASP A 74 -7.26 8.09 12.57
C ASP A 74 -8.75 8.42 12.50
N HIS A 75 -9.45 8.02 13.55
CA HIS A 75 -10.84 8.35 13.78
C HIS A 75 -10.94 9.20 15.03
N ASP A 76 -11.58 10.34 14.93
CA ASP A 76 -11.82 11.24 16.05
C ASP A 76 -13.30 11.55 16.23
N ARG A 77 -13.72 11.61 17.49
CA ARG A 77 -15.03 12.10 17.92
C ARG A 77 -14.89 13.35 18.76
N VAL A 78 -15.62 14.40 18.38
CA VAL A 78 -15.71 15.63 19.15
C VAL A 78 -17.15 15.97 19.49
N ASP A 79 -17.42 16.14 20.79
CA ASP A 79 -18.69 16.63 21.28
C ASP A 79 -18.70 18.16 21.30
N ILE A 80 -19.59 18.77 20.52
CA ILE A 80 -19.87 20.20 20.53
C ILE A 80 -21.29 20.47 21.08
N PRO A 81 -21.60 21.68 21.56
CA PRO A 81 -22.95 21.96 22.06
C PRO A 81 -24.05 21.68 21.02
N GLY A 82 -24.79 20.58 21.23
CA GLY A 82 -25.91 20.17 20.37
C GLY A 82 -25.57 19.20 19.24
N SER A 83 -24.31 18.77 19.09
CA SER A 83 -23.92 17.74 18.11
C SER A 83 -22.73 16.93 18.61
N THR A 84 -22.69 15.66 18.23
CA THR A 84 -21.46 14.88 18.21
C THR A 84 -21.00 14.85 16.76
N LEU A 85 -19.70 15.02 16.54
CA LEU A 85 -19.10 15.04 15.22
C LEU A 85 -18.04 13.96 15.14
N ASP A 86 -18.12 13.14 14.10
CA ASP A 86 -17.11 12.15 13.79
C ASP A 86 -16.39 12.52 12.49
N TYR A 87 -15.08 12.31 12.46
CA TYR A 87 -14.32 12.37 11.22
C TYR A 87 -13.26 11.26 11.20
N LEU A 88 -13.07 10.75 9.98
CA LEU A 88 -12.06 9.75 9.67
C LEU A 88 -11.06 10.40 8.73
N GLN A 89 -9.78 10.33 9.03
CA GLN A 89 -8.72 10.97 8.27
C GLN A 89 -7.56 10.03 7.98
N ILE A 90 -6.77 10.40 6.98
CA ILE A 90 -5.47 9.80 6.72
C ILE A 90 -4.40 10.83 7.06
N ASP A 91 -3.58 10.50 8.05
CA ASP A 91 -2.47 11.34 8.46
C ASP A 91 -1.15 10.74 7.98
N LYS A 92 -0.20 11.63 7.74
CA LYS A 92 1.16 11.24 7.42
C LYS A 92 1.99 11.24 8.70
N ASN A 93 2.98 10.37 8.78
CA ASN A 93 4.10 10.56 9.72
C ASN A 93 5.05 11.69 9.27
N ASP A 94 4.51 12.89 9.12
CA ASP A 94 5.31 14.11 9.16
C ASP A 94 5.16 14.78 10.51
N VAL A 95 5.90 15.87 10.70
CA VAL A 95 5.90 16.62 11.94
C VAL A 95 4.50 17.15 12.28
N ASN A 96 3.58 17.29 11.33
CA ASN A 96 2.31 17.97 11.56
C ASN A 96 1.26 17.06 12.22
N GLY A 97 1.50 15.76 12.32
CA GLY A 97 0.61 14.80 12.96
C GLY A 97 0.40 15.03 14.45
N ALA A 98 -0.83 15.37 14.84
CA ALA A 98 -1.16 15.59 16.23
C ALA A 98 -1.77 14.35 16.88
N SER A 99 -1.52 14.19 18.18
CA SER A 99 -2.03 13.08 19.01
C SER A 99 -3.36 13.43 19.70
N ASN A 100 -4.21 14.26 19.09
CA ASN A 100 -5.42 14.79 19.71
C ASN A 100 -6.41 15.29 18.64
N PRO A 101 -7.74 15.09 18.83
CA PRO A 101 -8.78 15.56 17.91
C PRO A 101 -8.80 17.07 17.66
N LEU A 102 -8.05 17.85 18.45
CA LEU A 102 -8.00 19.31 18.36
C LEU A 102 -6.58 19.85 18.20
N ASP A 103 -5.54 19.00 18.23
CA ASP A 103 -4.14 19.46 18.26
C ASP A 103 -3.51 19.63 16.87
N PHE A 104 -4.27 19.55 15.78
CA PHE A 104 -3.74 19.98 14.47
C PHE A 104 -3.86 21.51 14.34
N ASP A 105 -2.95 22.19 15.02
CA ASP A 105 -3.13 23.58 15.40
C ASP A 105 -2.48 24.59 14.42
N PRO A 106 -3.25 25.53 13.85
CA PRO A 106 -2.74 26.78 13.29
C PRO A 106 -2.46 27.87 14.33
N LEU A 107 -2.57 27.63 15.65
CA LEU A 107 -2.21 28.62 16.66
C LEU A 107 -0.69 28.73 16.88
N PRO A 108 -0.17 29.94 17.16
CA PRO A 108 1.26 30.16 17.36
C PRO A 108 1.75 29.50 18.66
N GLY A 109 2.67 28.53 18.55
CA GLY A 109 3.45 28.02 19.69
C GLY A 109 3.46 26.50 19.92
N PHE A 110 2.78 25.71 19.09
CA PHE A 110 2.76 24.25 19.24
C PHE A 110 3.89 23.56 18.46
N THR A 111 4.44 22.50 19.06
CA THR A 111 5.53 21.69 18.48
C THR A 111 4.96 20.40 17.90
N SER A 112 4.95 20.37 16.58
CA SER A 112 4.71 19.26 15.67
C SER A 112 5.42 17.95 16.14
N THR A 113 4.71 16.83 16.31
CA THR A 113 5.29 15.53 16.77
C THR A 113 5.20 14.46 15.69
N THR A 114 6.24 13.64 15.57
CA THR A 114 6.23 12.44 14.71
C THR A 114 5.35 11.34 15.31
N PHE A 115 4.89 10.41 14.46
CA PHE A 115 4.18 9.20 14.86
C PHE A 115 5.11 7.95 14.88
N PRO A 116 4.98 7.08 15.90
CA PRO A 116 4.32 7.34 17.18
C PRO A 116 5.05 8.48 17.93
N PRO A 117 4.40 9.13 18.91
CA PRO A 117 5.03 10.19 19.70
C PRO A 117 6.45 9.80 20.13
N ASN A 118 7.46 10.59 19.74
CA ASN A 118 8.90 10.36 19.90
C ASN A 118 9.61 9.50 18.82
N ALA A 119 8.98 9.23 17.67
CA ALA A 119 9.70 8.62 16.55
C ALA A 119 10.87 9.51 16.11
N THR A 120 12.03 8.90 15.89
CA THR A 120 13.30 9.62 15.75
C THR A 120 13.46 10.40 14.45
N THR A 121 12.58 10.17 13.47
CA THR A 121 12.69 10.75 12.13
C THR A 121 11.30 11.12 11.62
N ALA A 122 11.05 12.39 11.31
CA ALA A 122 9.84 12.80 10.58
C ALA A 122 10.01 12.48 9.10
N ASN A 123 9.00 11.90 8.45
CA ASN A 123 8.94 11.84 6.99
C ASN A 123 8.41 13.17 6.45
N ASN A 124 9.18 14.26 6.61
CA ASN A 124 8.78 15.61 6.19
C ASN A 124 8.97 15.89 4.69
N ALA A 125 8.99 14.86 3.84
CA ALA A 125 9.10 15.06 2.41
C ALA A 125 7.71 15.37 1.81
N ASP A 126 7.54 16.49 1.11
CA ASP A 126 6.34 16.87 0.31
C ASP A 126 5.94 15.84 -0.79
N ASN A 127 6.58 14.68 -0.78
CA ASN A 127 6.44 13.59 -1.72
C ASN A 127 5.23 12.71 -1.45
N ALA A 128 4.72 12.70 -0.22
CA ALA A 128 3.54 11.91 0.13
C ALA A 128 2.26 12.62 -0.32
N LYS A 129 1.44 11.89 -1.06
CA LYS A 129 0.21 12.41 -1.68
C LYS A 129 -0.83 11.30 -1.74
N TYR A 130 -2.10 11.68 -1.78
CA TYR A 130 -3.19 10.76 -2.05
C TYR A 130 -3.84 11.06 -3.39
N VAL A 131 -4.47 10.04 -3.98
CA VAL A 131 -5.22 10.17 -5.23
C VAL A 131 -6.51 10.95 -4.97
N ILE A 132 -6.76 11.95 -5.81
CA ILE A 132 -7.96 12.78 -5.81
C ILE A 132 -8.72 12.66 -7.14
N PRO A 133 -10.03 12.93 -7.21
CA PRO A 133 -10.80 12.73 -8.43
C PRO A 133 -10.43 13.67 -9.59
N SER A 134 -10.26 14.98 -9.34
CA SER A 134 -10.29 15.97 -10.42
C SER A 134 -9.07 16.89 -10.56
N ALA A 135 -7.94 16.56 -9.92
CA ALA A 135 -6.71 17.36 -9.89
C ALA A 135 -6.88 18.80 -9.34
N THR A 136 -8.07 19.15 -8.85
CA THR A 136 -8.31 20.40 -8.13
C THR A 136 -7.73 20.27 -6.73
N ALA A 137 -7.23 21.38 -6.22
CA ALA A 137 -6.61 21.38 -4.90
C ALA A 137 -7.63 21.46 -3.74
N THR A 138 -8.92 21.25 -4.02
CA THR A 138 -10.05 21.24 -3.07
C THR A 138 -10.78 19.91 -3.05
N ASP A 139 -10.09 18.81 -3.32
CA ASP A 139 -10.72 17.50 -3.46
C ASP A 139 -10.33 16.61 -2.29
N TYR A 140 -11.33 16.01 -1.65
CA TYR A 140 -11.13 14.89 -0.73
C TYR A 140 -10.47 13.71 -1.43
N PRO A 141 -9.83 12.80 -0.67
CA PRO A 141 -9.23 11.60 -1.23
C PRO A 141 -10.28 10.75 -1.94
N ALA A 142 -9.90 10.16 -3.06
CA ALA A 142 -10.80 9.34 -3.86
C ALA A 142 -11.01 7.97 -3.23
N ALA A 143 -12.25 7.50 -3.15
CA ALA A 143 -12.59 6.12 -2.78
C ALA A 143 -12.50 5.21 -4.02
N LEU A 144 -11.31 4.68 -4.28
CA LEU A 144 -11.03 3.90 -5.49
C LEU A 144 -11.67 2.51 -5.42
N SER A 145 -12.08 1.99 -6.58
CA SER A 145 -12.51 0.59 -6.71
C SER A 145 -11.29 -0.34 -6.85
N PHE A 146 -11.49 -1.63 -6.58
CA PHE A 146 -10.45 -2.63 -6.80
C PHE A 146 -9.89 -2.58 -8.23
N GLY A 147 -8.56 -2.67 -8.37
CA GLY A 147 -7.84 -2.65 -9.63
C GLY A 147 -7.68 -1.27 -10.28
N THR A 148 -8.24 -0.20 -9.70
CA THR A 148 -8.00 1.17 -10.22
C THR A 148 -6.50 1.48 -10.21
N PRO A 149 -5.89 1.92 -11.33
CA PRO A 149 -4.47 2.24 -11.37
C PRO A 149 -4.11 3.43 -10.48
N ILE A 150 -3.05 3.26 -9.68
CA ILE A 150 -2.44 4.27 -8.82
C ILE A 150 -1.00 4.42 -9.27
N GLY A 151 -0.59 5.61 -9.70
CA GLY A 151 0.75 5.82 -10.25
C GLY A 151 1.00 7.24 -10.76
N PRO A 152 2.05 7.42 -11.59
CA PRO A 152 2.44 8.74 -12.10
C PRO A 152 1.36 9.46 -12.92
N ALA A 153 0.38 8.71 -13.46
CA ALA A 153 -0.73 9.25 -14.23
C ALA A 153 -1.96 9.62 -13.37
N SER A 154 -1.95 9.30 -12.08
CA SER A 154 -3.03 9.64 -11.17
C SER A 154 -2.99 11.11 -10.79
N ASN A 155 -4.16 11.70 -10.53
CA ASN A 155 -4.25 13.03 -9.94
C ASN A 155 -3.86 12.90 -8.46
N LEU A 156 -2.63 13.29 -8.12
CA LEU A 156 -2.07 13.15 -6.77
C LEU A 156 -1.90 14.52 -6.13
N ASN A 157 -2.42 14.67 -4.92
CA ASN A 157 -2.29 15.92 -4.20
C ASN A 157 -2.13 15.71 -2.70
N TRP A 158 -1.55 16.72 -2.06
CA TRP A 158 -1.47 16.88 -0.62
C TRP A 158 -2.15 18.20 -0.28
N GLN A 159 -3.17 18.16 0.58
CA GLN A 159 -4.00 19.32 0.86
C GLN A 159 -4.18 19.55 2.36
N GLU A 160 -3.08 19.55 3.10
CA GLU A 160 -3.01 20.08 4.47
C GLU A 160 -2.12 21.31 4.47
N THR A 161 -2.71 22.51 4.51
CA THR A 161 -1.94 23.75 4.66
C THR A 161 -2.73 24.78 5.47
N ALA A 162 -2.02 25.56 6.31
CA ALA A 162 -2.61 26.66 7.09
C ALA A 162 -3.00 27.89 6.24
N SER A 163 -2.83 27.83 4.91
CA SER A 163 -3.23 28.89 4.00
C SER A 163 -3.37 28.33 2.59
N TYR A 164 -4.36 27.45 2.41
CA TYR A 164 -4.77 26.97 1.11
C TYR A 164 -5.02 28.18 0.20
N ASN A 165 -4.26 28.31 -0.89
CA ASN A 165 -4.26 29.42 -1.86
C ASN A 165 -3.70 30.80 -1.40
N SER A 166 -2.95 30.89 -0.29
CA SER A 166 -2.41 32.18 0.24
C SER A 166 -3.47 33.18 0.76
N THR A 167 -4.69 32.73 1.05
CA THR A 167 -5.76 33.59 1.63
C THR A 167 -5.90 33.51 3.15
N GLY A 168 -5.10 32.68 3.83
CA GLY A 168 -5.24 32.41 5.27
C GLY A 168 -6.39 31.45 5.62
N ASN A 169 -6.96 30.78 4.62
CA ASN A 169 -7.98 29.74 4.83
C ASN A 169 -7.32 28.37 5.07
N ALA A 170 -7.87 27.61 6.02
CA ALA A 170 -7.48 26.21 6.24
C ALA A 170 -8.35 25.28 5.39
N ILE A 171 -7.75 24.19 4.89
CA ILE A 171 -8.46 23.10 4.23
C ILE A 171 -8.03 21.77 4.88
N ARG A 172 -9.00 20.88 5.13
CA ARG A 172 -8.83 19.56 5.76
C ARG A 172 -9.15 18.44 4.77
N ALA A 173 -8.51 18.50 3.61
CA ALA A 173 -8.84 17.59 2.51
C ALA A 173 -8.14 16.22 2.61
N ASN A 174 -7.55 15.90 3.76
CA ASN A 174 -7.11 14.56 4.15
C ASN A 174 -8.25 13.75 4.83
N ARG A 175 -9.41 14.36 5.12
CA ARG A 175 -10.56 13.65 5.66
C ARG A 175 -11.16 12.69 4.62
N LEU A 176 -11.38 11.46 5.03
CA LEU A 176 -12.07 10.42 4.28
C LEU A 176 -13.58 10.50 4.52
N ILE A 177 -13.96 10.78 5.77
CA ILE A 177 -15.32 11.12 6.21
C ILE A 177 -15.23 12.44 6.96
N ASP A 178 -16.10 13.37 6.59
CA ASP A 178 -16.24 14.67 7.24
C ASP A 178 -17.73 14.98 7.39
N GLU A 179 -18.30 14.71 8.56
CA GLU A 179 -19.74 14.87 8.81
C GLU A 179 -20.20 16.33 8.79
N ASP A 180 -19.29 17.28 8.97
CA ASP A 180 -19.63 18.69 9.10
C ASP A 180 -19.00 19.61 8.05
N ALA A 181 -18.22 19.03 7.13
CA ALA A 181 -17.54 19.72 6.05
C ALA A 181 -16.67 20.91 6.54
N GLY A 182 -16.05 20.78 7.72
CA GLY A 182 -15.17 21.77 8.31
C GLY A 182 -15.87 22.81 9.20
N GLN A 183 -17.08 22.53 9.70
CA GLN A 183 -17.80 23.40 10.63
C GLN A 183 -17.10 23.47 12.00
N ILE A 184 -16.51 22.36 12.47
CA ILE A 184 -15.77 22.26 13.72
C ILE A 184 -14.55 23.18 13.73
N ASP A 185 -13.84 23.25 12.61
CA ASP A 185 -12.69 24.14 12.43
C ASP A 185 -13.09 25.62 12.51
N GLN A 186 -14.33 25.97 12.09
CA GLN A 186 -14.87 27.32 12.24
C GLN A 186 -15.28 27.62 13.68
N VAL A 187 -15.94 26.66 14.33
CA VAL A 187 -16.53 26.84 15.67
C VAL A 187 -15.49 26.78 16.79
N LEU A 188 -14.56 25.82 16.72
CA LEU A 188 -13.54 25.59 17.75
C LEU A 188 -12.21 26.29 17.43
N GLY A 189 -11.79 26.27 16.16
CA GLY A 189 -10.51 26.84 15.72
C GLY A 189 -10.59 28.31 15.30
N GLY A 190 -11.79 28.87 15.09
CA GLY A 190 -11.98 30.24 14.61
C GLY A 190 -11.47 30.48 13.19
N LEU A 191 -11.30 29.40 12.40
CA LEU A 191 -10.74 29.45 11.05
C LEU A 191 -11.82 29.75 10.02
N THR A 192 -11.44 30.42 8.93
CA THR A 192 -12.27 30.42 7.72
C THR A 192 -11.93 29.15 6.94
N THR A 193 -12.86 28.21 6.89
CA THR A 193 -12.69 26.94 6.16
C THR A 193 -13.40 26.97 4.82
N ILE A 194 -12.78 26.31 3.84
CA ILE A 194 -13.40 26.02 2.56
C ILE A 194 -13.75 24.54 2.57
N ALA A 195 -15.04 24.22 2.50
CA ALA A 195 -15.49 22.85 2.28
C ALA A 195 -14.96 22.36 0.92
N PRO A 196 -14.26 21.21 0.86
CA PRO A 196 -13.83 20.61 -0.39
C PRO A 196 -15.01 20.35 -1.35
N THR A 197 -14.74 20.43 -2.64
CA THR A 197 -15.77 20.58 -3.69
C THR A 197 -16.44 19.27 -4.12
N ASN A 198 -15.86 18.13 -3.79
CA ASN A 198 -16.30 16.80 -4.24
C ASN A 198 -16.98 15.96 -3.14
N GLY A 199 -17.08 16.46 -1.91
CA GLY A 199 -17.62 15.73 -0.75
C GLY A 199 -16.76 14.52 -0.32
N PRO A 200 -16.87 14.05 0.93
CA PRO A 200 -16.13 12.87 1.38
C PRO A 200 -16.56 11.66 0.55
N ASN A 201 -15.60 10.94 -0.03
CA ASN A 201 -15.91 9.85 -0.98
C ASN A 201 -16.13 8.49 -0.29
N PHE A 202 -15.95 8.40 1.02
CA PHE A 202 -16.04 7.14 1.78
C PHE A 202 -17.38 6.92 2.51
N ILE A 203 -18.39 7.75 2.25
CA ILE A 203 -19.76 7.61 2.79
C ILE A 203 -20.71 6.97 1.76
N GLY A 204 -21.80 6.35 2.23
CA GLY A 204 -22.82 5.74 1.37
C GLY A 204 -22.34 4.50 0.60
N LEU A 205 -21.28 3.83 1.08
CA LEU A 205 -20.65 2.69 0.41
C LEU A 205 -21.23 1.34 0.85
N GLY A 206 -22.08 1.32 1.88
CA GLY A 206 -22.80 0.10 2.29
C GLY A 206 -21.89 -1.04 2.76
N GLY A 207 -20.78 -0.71 3.43
CA GLY A 207 -19.80 -1.70 3.88
C GLY A 207 -18.90 -2.27 2.78
N GLU A 208 -18.92 -1.71 1.57
CA GLU A 208 -17.95 -2.09 0.54
C GLU A 208 -16.55 -1.60 0.91
N VAL A 209 -15.54 -2.43 0.58
CA VAL A 209 -14.14 -2.00 0.64
C VAL A 209 -13.88 -1.01 -0.51
N ARG A 210 -13.32 0.14 -0.15
CA ARG A 210 -12.74 1.10 -1.09
C ARG A 210 -11.29 1.36 -0.74
N TYR A 211 -10.53 1.84 -1.73
CA TYR A 211 -9.10 1.98 -1.60
C TYR A 211 -8.69 3.44 -1.67
N LEU A 212 -7.91 3.88 -0.71
CA LEU A 212 -7.12 5.09 -0.81
C LEU A 212 -5.88 4.79 -1.66
N GLY A 213 -5.61 5.59 -2.67
CA GLY A 213 -4.37 5.50 -3.44
C GLY A 213 -3.33 6.48 -2.93
N LEU A 214 -2.08 6.05 -2.78
CA LEU A 214 -1.00 6.80 -2.18
C LEU A 214 0.23 6.86 -3.08
N GLN A 215 0.92 8.00 -3.03
CA GLN A 215 2.32 8.16 -3.44
C GLN A 215 3.14 8.40 -2.19
N MET A 216 4.34 7.82 -2.11
CA MET A 216 5.21 7.92 -0.95
C MET A 216 6.69 7.84 -1.36
N ASP A 217 7.56 8.47 -0.58
CA ASP A 217 9.01 8.30 -0.66
C ASP A 217 9.44 7.50 0.57
N LEU A 218 9.56 6.19 0.39
CA LEU A 218 9.94 5.29 1.46
C LEU A 218 11.43 5.49 1.76
N ASN A 219 11.77 5.65 3.05
CA ASN A 219 13.13 5.90 3.55
C ASN A 219 13.78 7.23 3.10
N GLY A 220 13.01 8.18 2.56
CA GLY A 220 13.54 9.50 2.17
C GLY A 220 14.63 9.44 1.08
N THR A 221 14.50 8.47 0.17
CA THR A 221 15.49 8.23 -0.90
C THR A 221 15.30 9.16 -2.10
N GLY A 222 14.15 9.86 -2.17
CA GLY A 222 13.69 10.60 -3.35
C GLY A 222 13.04 9.70 -4.40
N ALA A 223 12.97 8.38 -4.17
CA ALA A 223 12.37 7.42 -5.08
C ALA A 223 10.89 7.24 -4.71
N LEU A 224 10.00 7.56 -5.66
CA LEU A 224 8.56 7.54 -5.41
C LEU A 224 7.97 6.15 -5.65
N ASN A 225 7.35 5.58 -4.62
CA ASN A 225 6.57 4.35 -4.68
C ASN A 225 5.07 4.68 -4.63
N TYR A 226 4.27 3.74 -5.12
CA TYR A 226 2.82 3.86 -5.14
C TYR A 226 2.19 2.71 -4.37
N GLY A 227 1.13 3.01 -3.62
CA GLY A 227 0.47 2.03 -2.78
C GLY A 227 -1.01 2.30 -2.60
N TRP A 228 -1.66 1.41 -1.87
CA TRP A 228 -3.07 1.48 -1.55
C TRP A 228 -3.31 1.11 -0.07
N VAL A 229 -4.38 1.69 0.49
CA VAL A 229 -4.93 1.30 1.80
C VAL A 229 -6.41 0.97 1.59
N GLY A 230 -6.80 -0.26 1.91
CA GLY A 230 -8.18 -0.72 1.82
C GLY A 230 -8.94 -0.36 3.09
N ILE A 231 -10.05 0.34 2.94
CA ILE A 231 -10.88 0.84 4.04
C ILE A 231 -12.31 0.33 3.85
N ARG A 232 -12.88 -0.18 4.94
CA ARG A 232 -14.29 -0.56 5.04
C ARG A 232 -14.93 0.26 6.15
N ILE A 233 -16.08 0.85 5.87
CA ILE A 233 -16.88 1.56 6.88
C ILE A 233 -18.00 0.63 7.31
N ASP A 234 -17.98 0.25 8.59
CA ASP A 234 -18.95 -0.69 9.17
C ASP A 234 -20.15 0.06 9.78
N ASN A 235 -19.94 1.30 10.25
CA ASN A 235 -20.99 2.19 10.73
C ASN A 235 -20.71 3.64 10.31
N GLU A 236 -21.47 4.13 9.35
CA GLU A 236 -21.34 5.48 8.82
C GLU A 236 -21.73 6.57 9.83
N ALA A 237 -22.64 6.28 10.78
CA ALA A 237 -23.12 7.26 11.76
C ALA A 237 -22.14 7.53 12.91
N ASP A 238 -21.14 6.66 13.07
CA ASP A 238 -20.07 6.82 14.04
C ASP A 238 -18.71 6.78 13.31
N ALA A 239 -18.67 6.90 11.97
CA ALA A 239 -17.51 6.74 11.10
C ALA A 239 -16.55 5.55 11.39
N THR A 240 -17.00 4.51 12.10
CA THR A 240 -16.16 3.35 12.50
C THR A 240 -16.06 2.27 11.42
N GLY A 241 -15.01 1.46 11.48
CA GLY A 241 -14.75 0.44 10.46
C GLY A 241 -13.43 -0.30 10.63
N ALA A 242 -12.81 -0.64 9.50
CA ALA A 242 -11.53 -1.32 9.49
C ALA A 242 -10.65 -0.92 8.30
N VAL A 243 -9.34 -0.89 8.53
CA VAL A 243 -8.35 -1.03 7.48
C VAL A 243 -8.24 -2.51 7.16
N VAL A 244 -8.69 -2.92 5.99
CA VAL A 244 -8.71 -4.34 5.58
C VAL A 244 -7.38 -4.82 5.00
N GLY A 245 -6.46 -3.88 4.77
CA GLY A 245 -5.10 -4.15 4.35
C GLY A 245 -4.48 -2.95 3.65
N TYR A 246 -3.20 -3.06 3.34
CA TYR A 246 -2.45 -2.08 2.58
C TYR A 246 -1.35 -2.77 1.77
N GLY A 247 -0.90 -2.16 0.68
CA GLY A 247 0.22 -2.67 -0.09
C GLY A 247 0.82 -1.63 -1.03
N TYR A 248 2.07 -1.86 -1.45
CA TYR A 248 2.80 -0.95 -2.33
C TYR A 248 3.65 -1.67 -3.35
N GLU A 249 3.92 -0.99 -4.46
CA GLU A 249 4.86 -1.40 -5.49
C GLU A 249 6.28 -1.02 -5.07
N THR A 250 7.18 -1.99 -4.94
CA THR A 250 8.56 -1.77 -4.50
C THR A 250 9.43 -1.11 -5.58
N THR A 251 9.07 -1.22 -6.86
CA THR A 251 9.79 -0.57 -7.95
C THR A 251 9.39 0.90 -8.05
N PRO A 252 10.31 1.86 -7.85
CA PRO A 252 9.96 3.27 -7.93
C PRO A 252 9.41 3.65 -9.31
N GLY A 253 8.39 4.51 -9.32
CA GLY A 253 7.74 4.99 -10.55
C GLY A 253 6.75 4.01 -11.17
N THR A 254 6.67 2.76 -10.72
CA THR A 254 5.79 1.75 -11.29
C THR A 254 4.38 1.85 -10.69
N PRO A 255 3.32 1.90 -11.50
CA PRO A 255 1.94 1.96 -11.00
C PRO A 255 1.50 0.64 -10.37
N ILE A 256 0.59 0.71 -9.41
CA ILE A 256 -0.06 -0.45 -8.77
C ILE A 256 -1.58 -0.36 -8.96
N GLY A 257 -2.25 -1.51 -9.07
CA GLY A 257 -3.71 -1.56 -8.99
C GLY A 257 -4.19 -1.52 -7.54
N ALA A 258 -5.20 -0.71 -7.24
CA ALA A 258 -5.83 -0.65 -5.92
C ALA A 258 -6.24 -2.05 -5.42
N GLY A 259 -5.83 -2.43 -4.22
CA GLY A 259 -6.14 -3.73 -3.61
C GLY A 259 -5.42 -4.93 -4.23
N VAL A 260 -4.62 -4.74 -5.27
CA VAL A 260 -3.88 -5.83 -5.90
C VAL A 260 -2.79 -6.31 -4.95
N VAL A 261 -2.77 -7.62 -4.70
CA VAL A 261 -1.75 -8.35 -3.94
C VAL A 261 -1.07 -9.37 -4.86
N PRO A 262 0.23 -9.70 -4.65
CA PRO A 262 0.87 -10.77 -5.42
C PRO A 262 0.13 -12.09 -5.24
N GLU A 263 -0.06 -12.83 -6.33
CA GLU A 263 -0.52 -14.21 -6.20
C GLU A 263 0.56 -15.05 -5.47
N PRO A 264 0.17 -15.92 -4.51
CA PRO A 264 1.13 -16.76 -3.77
C PRO A 264 2.03 -17.62 -4.67
N SER A 265 1.58 -17.94 -5.88
CA SER A 265 2.30 -18.68 -6.91
C SER A 265 3.59 -17.98 -7.36
N THR A 266 3.64 -16.65 -7.36
CA THR A 266 4.83 -15.88 -7.78
C THR A 266 5.95 -15.99 -6.74
N LEU A 267 5.61 -15.99 -5.45
CA LEU A 267 6.56 -16.20 -4.35
C LEU A 267 7.14 -17.63 -4.37
N ILE A 268 6.29 -18.62 -4.67
CA ILE A 268 6.69 -20.02 -4.76
C ILE A 268 7.59 -20.27 -5.99
N ALA A 269 7.27 -19.70 -7.15
CA ALA A 269 8.10 -19.80 -8.35
C ALA A 269 9.49 -19.17 -8.15
N ALA A 270 9.57 -18.01 -7.49
CA ALA A 270 10.84 -17.39 -7.13
C ALA A 270 11.68 -18.29 -6.20
N ALA A 271 11.06 -18.90 -5.18
CA ALA A 271 11.74 -19.82 -4.27
C ALA A 271 12.26 -21.09 -4.96
N PHE A 272 11.48 -21.68 -5.88
CA PHE A 272 11.88 -22.87 -6.61
C PHE A 272 12.94 -22.58 -7.71
N GLY A 273 12.92 -21.40 -8.32
CA GLY A 273 13.95 -20.99 -9.31
C GLY A 273 15.36 -20.95 -8.73
N VAL A 274 15.52 -20.45 -7.50
CA VAL A 274 16.82 -20.43 -6.78
C VAL A 274 17.30 -21.84 -6.42
N GLY A 275 16.39 -22.73 -6.01
CA GLY A 275 16.71 -24.11 -5.65
C GLY A 275 17.25 -24.95 -6.81
N VAL A 276 16.72 -24.77 -8.03
CA VAL A 276 17.18 -25.50 -9.22
C VAL A 276 18.57 -25.05 -9.68
N LEU A 277 18.89 -23.74 -9.59
CA LEU A 277 20.21 -23.21 -9.92
C LEU A 277 21.31 -23.66 -8.94
N ALA A 278 20.99 -23.77 -7.65
CA ALA A 278 21.91 -24.28 -6.63
C ALA A 278 22.17 -25.79 -6.79
N CYS A 279 21.13 -26.59 -7.07
CA CYS A 279 21.27 -28.03 -7.29
C CYS A 279 21.98 -28.36 -8.62
N GLY A 280 21.75 -27.60 -9.69
CA GLY A 280 22.40 -27.81 -10.98
C GLY A 280 23.93 -27.67 -10.93
N ARG A 281 24.46 -26.79 -10.07
CA ARG A 281 25.92 -26.60 -9.88
C ARG A 281 26.57 -27.71 -9.04
N LEU A 282 25.84 -28.35 -8.14
CA LEU A 282 26.38 -29.39 -7.25
C LEU A 282 26.55 -30.75 -7.94
N PHE A 283 25.72 -31.06 -8.95
CA PHE A 283 25.76 -32.36 -9.63
C PHE A 283 26.58 -32.39 -10.93
N GLY A 284 27.01 -31.23 -11.46
CA GLY A 284 27.76 -31.15 -12.73
C GLY A 284 29.25 -31.50 -12.68
N ARG A 285 29.83 -31.83 -11.51
CA ARG A 285 31.29 -32.02 -11.36
C ARG A 285 31.82 -33.45 -11.33
N ARG A 286 31.02 -34.46 -11.66
CA ARG A 286 31.50 -35.86 -11.71
C ARG A 286 31.23 -36.53 -13.05
N LYS A 287 32.18 -36.39 -13.99
CA LYS A 287 32.80 -37.50 -14.74
C LYS A 287 33.76 -36.98 -15.81
N ALA A 288 35.03 -36.89 -15.44
CA ALA A 288 36.14 -36.99 -16.39
C ALA A 288 37.35 -37.57 -15.66
N THR A 289 37.43 -38.89 -15.54
CA THR A 289 38.72 -39.55 -15.39
C THR A 289 38.65 -40.89 -16.12
N ARG A 290 39.21 -40.88 -17.33
CA ARG A 290 39.53 -42.07 -18.12
C ARG A 290 40.64 -42.85 -17.42
N ARG A 291 40.53 -44.16 -17.39
CA ARG A 291 41.57 -45.11 -17.85
C ARG A 291 40.92 -46.46 -18.10
#